data_AF-A0A3D2WB41-F1
#
_entry.id   AF-A0A3D2WB41-F1
#
_cell.length_a   1.000
_cell.length_b   1.000
_cell.length_c   1.000
_cell.angle_alpha   90.00
_cell.angle_beta   90.00
_cell.angle_gamma   90.00
#
_symmetry.space_group_name_H-M   'P 1'
#
loop_
_entity.id
_entity.type
_entity.pdbx_description
1 polymer ?
#
loop_
_entity_poly.entity_id
_entity_poly.type
_entity_poly.pdbx_seq_one_letter_code
_entity_poly.pdbx_strand_id
1 'polypeptide(L)'
;DEDVPIPFLLQGITGSGKTLVYIELLREALDRGQSAIVLVPEIALTPQTVSRFRAQFDDQVAVLHSGLSDGERYDAWRSLNTGQRRIAVGARSALFAPLSNLGVIVVDEEHDGSYK
;
A
#
# COMPACT_ATOMS: atom_id res chain seq x y z
N ASP A 1 2.18 -7.00 -27.83
CA ASP A 1 1.76 -5.75 -27.19
C ASP A 1 1.54 -6.03 -25.72
N GLU A 2 2.57 -5.77 -24.92
CA GLU A 2 2.44 -5.84 -23.46
C GLU A 2 1.57 -4.66 -23.02
N ASP A 3 0.50 -4.95 -22.27
CA ASP A 3 -0.32 -3.95 -21.60
C ASP A 3 0.58 -3.17 -20.61
N VAL A 4 1.15 -2.06 -21.07
CA VAL A 4 1.87 -1.13 -20.21
C VAL A 4 0.86 -0.52 -19.25
N PRO A 5 1.03 -0.65 -17.92
CA PRO A 5 0.09 -0.08 -16.97
C PRO A 5 0.01 1.44 -17.14
N ILE A 6 -1.21 1.94 -17.37
CA ILE A 6 -1.48 3.36 -17.57
C ILE A 6 -1.66 4.02 -16.20
N PRO A 7 -0.86 5.04 -15.84
CA PRO A 7 -1.06 5.76 -14.60
C PRO A 7 -2.37 6.56 -14.65
N PHE A 8 -3.07 6.64 -13.52
CA PHE A 8 -4.30 7.39 -13.37
C PHE A 8 -4.21 8.37 -12.20
N LEU A 9 -4.64 9.61 -12.41
CA LEU A 9 -4.74 10.63 -11.35
C LEU A 9 -6.17 10.72 -10.83
N LEU A 10 -6.38 10.30 -9.58
CA LEU A 10 -7.65 10.49 -8.89
C LEU A 10 -7.67 11.83 -8.14
N GLN A 11 -8.22 12.86 -8.79
CA GLN A 11 -8.33 14.19 -8.19
C GLN A 11 -9.62 14.36 -7.37
N GLY A 12 -9.48 14.82 -6.13
CA GLY A 12 -10.62 15.12 -5.27
C GLY A 12 -10.18 15.80 -3.98
N ILE A 13 -11.04 16.61 -3.38
CA ILE A 13 -10.76 17.26 -2.09
C ILE A 13 -10.74 16.26 -0.93
N THR A 14 -10.21 16.64 0.22
CA THR A 14 -10.33 15.84 1.45
C THR A 14 -11.81 15.57 1.76
N GLY A 15 -12.12 14.34 2.15
CA GLY A 15 -13.51 13.92 2.40
C GLY A 15 -14.31 13.55 1.16
N SER A 16 -13.77 13.68 -0.06
CA SER A 16 -14.46 13.27 -1.30
C SER A 16 -14.54 11.75 -1.51
N GLY A 17 -14.01 10.96 -0.57
CA GLY A 17 -14.05 9.49 -0.64
C GLY A 17 -12.89 8.83 -1.40
N LYS A 18 -11.79 9.53 -1.71
CA LYS A 18 -10.63 8.93 -2.43
C LYS A 18 -10.14 7.62 -1.78
N THR A 19 -10.04 7.60 -0.45
CA THR A 19 -9.64 6.39 0.28
C THR A 19 -10.57 5.19 0.06
N LEU A 20 -11.87 5.41 -0.16
CA LEU A 20 -12.81 4.33 -0.47
C LEU A 20 -12.53 3.74 -1.85
N VAL A 21 -12.17 4.58 -2.82
CA VAL A 21 -11.73 4.14 -4.14
C VAL A 21 -10.45 3.29 -4.02
N TYR A 22 -9.48 3.71 -3.20
CA TYR A 22 -8.26 2.93 -2.96
C TYR A 22 -8.59 1.55 -2.38
N ILE A 23 -9.45 1.48 -1.37
CA ILE A 23 -9.88 0.23 -0.75
C ILE A 23 -10.54 -0.69 -1.78
N GLU A 24 -11.39 -0.16 -2.66
CA GLU A 24 -12.03 -0.97 -3.69
C GLU A 24 -11.03 -1.50 -4.73
N LEU A 25 -10.07 -0.67 -5.16
CA LEU A 25 -8.99 -1.11 -6.06
C LEU A 25 -8.13 -2.22 -5.45
N LEU A 26 -7.82 -2.10 -4.15
CA LEU A 26 -7.07 -3.12 -3.43
C LEU A 26 -7.87 -4.44 -3.34
N ARG A 27 -9.18 -4.35 -3.06
CA ARG A 27 -10.07 -5.51 -3.00
C ARG A 27 -10.12 -6.24 -4.34
N GLU A 28 -10.35 -5.51 -5.43
CA GLU A 28 -10.37 -6.07 -6.79
C GLU A 28 -9.03 -6.76 -7.15
N ALA A 29 -7.90 -6.17 -6.76
CA ALA A 29 -6.59 -6.80 -6.95
C ALA A 29 -6.47 -8.12 -6.17
N LEU A 30 -6.86 -8.13 -4.90
CA LEU A 30 -6.83 -9.34 -4.07
C LEU A 30 -7.75 -10.44 -4.59
N ASP A 31 -8.94 -10.09 -5.08
CA ASP A 31 -9.93 -11.01 -5.65
C ASP A 31 -9.42 -11.67 -6.94
N ARG A 32 -8.56 -10.97 -7.68
CA ARG A 32 -7.81 -11.50 -8.83
C ARG A 32 -6.57 -12.31 -8.45
N GLY A 33 -6.34 -12.55 -7.16
CA GLY A 33 -5.15 -13.23 -6.65
C GLY A 33 -3.86 -12.41 -6.80
N GLN A 34 -3.98 -11.09 -6.96
CA GLN A 34 -2.86 -10.17 -7.09
C GLN A 34 -2.50 -9.55 -5.72
N SER A 35 -1.36 -8.86 -5.67
CA SER A 35 -0.93 -8.07 -4.51
C SER A 35 -1.09 -6.57 -4.76
N ALA A 36 -0.95 -5.76 -3.71
CA ALA A 36 -1.06 -4.31 -3.80
C ALA A 36 -0.04 -3.56 -2.92
N ILE A 37 0.30 -2.34 -3.34
CA ILE A 37 1.10 -1.38 -2.57
C ILE A 37 0.28 -0.11 -2.35
N VAL A 38 0.33 0.42 -1.12
CA VAL A 38 -0.17 1.76 -0.79
C VAL A 38 0.97 2.58 -0.23
N LEU A 39 1.38 3.60 -0.97
CA LEU A 39 2.30 4.62 -0.51
C LEU A 39 1.51 5.76 0.11
N VAL A 40 1.90 6.14 1.32
CA VAL A 40 1.40 7.34 2.01
C VAL A 40 2.60 8.19 2.43
N PRO A 41 2.47 9.52 2.57
CA PRO A 41 3.55 10.35 3.11
C PRO A 41 4.00 9.83 4.48
N GLU A 42 5.29 9.94 4.79
CA GLU A 42 5.84 9.35 6.03
C GLU A 42 5.17 9.90 7.28
N ILE A 43 4.87 11.20 7.31
CA ILE A 43 4.13 11.87 8.39
C ILE A 43 2.66 11.42 8.49
N ALA A 44 2.09 10.91 7.41
CA ALA A 44 0.71 10.47 7.31
C ALA A 44 0.53 8.98 7.66
N LEU A 45 1.64 8.23 7.82
CA LEU A 45 1.64 6.84 8.26
C LEU A 45 1.40 6.71 9.78
N THR A 46 0.28 7.28 10.21
CA THR A 46 -0.17 7.22 11.59
C THR A 46 -0.80 5.85 11.88
N PRO A 47 -0.87 5.43 13.16
CA PRO A 47 -1.63 4.25 13.56
C PRO A 47 -3.09 4.28 13.07
N GLN A 48 -3.70 5.46 12.93
CA GLN A 48 -5.05 5.62 12.41
C GLN A 48 -5.16 5.24 10.92
N THR A 49 -4.24 5.73 10.09
CA THR A 49 -4.16 5.40 8.66
C THR A 49 -4.00 3.90 8.48
N VAL A 50 -3.05 3.30 9.20
CA VAL A 50 -2.79 1.85 9.19
C VAL A 50 -4.02 1.06 9.64
N SER A 51 -4.66 1.47 10.74
CA SER A 51 -5.83 0.78 11.29
C SER A 51 -7.00 0.78 10.31
N ARG A 52 -7.15 1.83 9.48
CA ARG A 52 -8.17 1.88 8.43
C ARG A 52 -7.98 0.76 7.41
N PHE A 53 -6.75 0.54 6.92
CA PHE A 53 -6.47 -0.56 5.98
C PHE A 53 -6.61 -1.92 6.66
N ARG A 54 -6.09 -2.08 7.89
CA ARG A 54 -6.26 -3.33 8.66
C ARG A 54 -7.72 -3.67 8.92
N ALA A 55 -8.58 -2.67 9.17
CA ALA A 55 -10.01 -2.91 9.38
C ALA A 55 -10.75 -3.39 8.11
N GLN A 56 -10.14 -3.28 6.92
CA GLN A 56 -10.74 -3.70 5.65
C GLN A 56 -10.13 -4.98 5.10
N PHE A 57 -8.89 -5.31 5.49
CA PHE A 57 -8.11 -6.38 4.90
C PHE A 57 -7.44 -7.29 5.95
N ASP A 58 -7.76 -7.11 7.23
CA ASP A 58 -7.30 -7.92 8.35
C ASP A 58 -5.79 -8.17 8.34
N ASP A 59 -5.40 -9.44 8.27
CA ASP A 59 -4.02 -9.91 8.33
C ASP A 59 -3.25 -9.76 7.02
N GLN A 60 -3.92 -9.36 5.92
CA GLN A 60 -3.31 -9.22 4.60
C GLN A 60 -2.36 -8.01 4.50
N VAL A 61 -2.36 -7.12 5.50
CA VAL A 61 -1.62 -5.85 5.49
C VAL A 61 -0.31 -5.95 6.27
N ALA A 62 0.81 -5.80 5.57
CA ALA A 62 2.11 -5.53 6.19
C ALA A 62 2.40 -4.02 6.14
N VAL A 63 2.92 -3.47 7.24
CA VAL A 63 3.29 -2.05 7.32
C VAL A 63 4.81 -1.95 7.24
N LEU A 64 5.33 -1.04 6.41
CA LEU A 64 6.75 -0.78 6.23
C LEU A 64 7.07 0.70 6.47
N HIS A 65 7.91 0.98 7.48
CA HIS A 65 8.41 2.33 7.74
C HIS A 65 9.74 2.34 8.49
N SER A 66 10.34 3.53 8.57
CA SER A 66 11.63 3.81 9.21
C SER A 66 11.65 3.44 10.70
N GLY A 67 10.55 3.70 11.41
CA GLY A 67 10.40 3.41 12.84
C GLY A 67 10.30 1.93 13.26
N LEU A 68 10.29 0.97 12.35
CA LEU A 68 10.34 -0.46 12.70
C LEU A 68 11.77 -0.88 13.08
N SER A 69 11.89 -1.70 14.12
CA SER A 69 13.13 -2.43 14.41
C SER A 69 13.48 -3.38 13.26
N ASP A 70 14.75 -3.81 13.18
CA ASP A 70 15.20 -4.72 12.12
C ASP A 70 14.45 -6.07 12.13
N GLY A 71 14.10 -6.56 13.33
CA GLY A 71 13.28 -7.77 13.48
C GLY A 71 11.87 -7.59 12.92
N GLU A 72 11.18 -6.51 13.32
CA GLU A 72 9.83 -6.22 12.83
C GLU A 72 9.81 -5.98 11.31
N ARG A 73 10.84 -5.30 10.79
CA ARG A 73 11.00 -5.06 9.35
C ARG A 73 11.22 -6.39 8.61
N TYR A 74 12.05 -7.27 9.15
CA TYR A 74 12.28 -8.60 8.59
C TYR A 74 11.00 -9.44 8.57
N ASP A 75 10.24 -9.44 9.67
CA ASP A 75 8.97 -10.19 9.75
C ASP A 75 7.93 -9.66 8.74
N ALA A 76 7.79 -8.34 8.64
CA ALA A 76 6.92 -7.71 7.64
C ALA A 76 7.36 -8.07 6.21
N TRP A 77 8.65 -7.92 5.91
CA TRP A 77 9.23 -8.26 4.61
C TRP A 77 9.01 -9.75 4.27
N ARG A 78 9.29 -10.64 5.22
CA ARG A 78 9.15 -12.08 5.04
C ARG A 78 7.70 -12.47 4.78
N SER A 79 6.75 -11.87 5.51
CA SER A 79 5.33 -12.14 5.33
C SER A 79 4.80 -11.72 3.96
N LEU A 80 5.36 -10.66 3.37
CA LEU A 80 5.07 -10.23 2.00
C LEU A 80 5.70 -11.19 0.99
N ASN A 81 6.97 -11.55 1.21
CA ASN A 81 7.74 -12.42 0.31
C ASN A 81 7.16 -13.84 0.22
N THR A 82 6.59 -14.36 1.31
CA THR A 82 5.93 -15.68 1.33
C THR A 82 4.49 -15.63 0.85
N GLY A 83 3.94 -14.46 0.54
CA GLY A 83 2.54 -14.27 0.16
C GLY A 83 1.55 -14.42 1.32
N GLN A 84 2.02 -14.55 2.57
CA GLN A 84 1.15 -14.56 3.76
C GLN A 84 0.37 -13.25 3.88
N ARG A 85 1.04 -12.14 3.55
CA ARG A 85 0.44 -10.81 3.41
C ARG A 85 0.58 -10.37 1.97
N ARG A 86 -0.49 -9.76 1.44
CA ARG A 86 -0.58 -9.39 0.02
C ARG A 86 -0.68 -7.88 -0.20
N ILE A 87 -0.77 -7.10 0.87
CA ILE A 87 -0.81 -5.63 0.81
C ILE A 87 0.37 -5.07 1.61
N ALA A 88 1.21 -4.25 0.96
CA ALA A 88 2.20 -3.43 1.65
C ALA A 88 1.66 -2.01 1.80
N VAL A 89 1.68 -1.47 3.02
CA VAL A 89 1.34 -0.06 3.31
C VAL A 89 2.55 0.61 3.94
N GLY A 90 2.95 1.78 3.45
CA GLY A 90 4.08 2.47 4.06
C GLY A 90 4.47 3.76 3.38
N ALA A 91 5.59 4.31 3.84
CA ALA A 91 6.24 5.45 3.18
C ALA A 91 6.94 5.00 1.89
N ARG A 92 7.82 5.85 1.35
CA ARG A 92 8.56 5.57 0.10
C ARG A 92 9.24 4.20 0.04
N SER A 93 9.77 3.70 1.16
CA SER A 93 10.47 2.41 1.21
C SER A 93 9.58 1.20 0.92
N ALA A 94 8.26 1.31 1.12
CA ALA A 94 7.30 0.24 0.82
C ALA A 94 7.21 -0.08 -0.68
N LEU A 95 7.70 0.79 -1.56
CA LEU A 95 7.82 0.53 -3.00
C LEU A 95 8.68 -0.72 -3.28
N PHE A 96 9.64 -1.02 -2.41
CA PHE A 96 10.54 -2.18 -2.54
C PHE A 96 10.03 -3.42 -1.80
N ALA A 97 8.75 -3.45 -1.44
CA ALA A 97 8.12 -4.63 -0.86
C ALA A 97 8.27 -5.85 -1.81
N PRO A 98 8.65 -7.03 -1.29
CA PRO A 98 8.89 -8.24 -2.09
C PRO A 98 7.56 -8.92 -2.45
N LEU A 99 6.75 -8.26 -3.27
CA LEU A 99 5.43 -8.75 -3.68
C LEU A 99 5.50 -9.45 -5.04
N SER A 100 4.75 -10.54 -5.18
CA SER A 100 4.56 -11.26 -6.45
C SER A 100 3.16 -10.98 -7.01
N ASN A 101 3.03 -11.01 -8.34
CA ASN A 101 1.76 -10.75 -9.03
C ASN A 101 1.13 -9.40 -8.65
N LEU A 102 1.92 -8.32 -8.71
CA LEU A 102 1.48 -6.96 -8.34
C LEU A 102 0.38 -6.45 -9.29
N GLY A 103 -0.79 -6.15 -8.73
CA GLY A 103 -1.96 -5.69 -9.49
C GLY A 103 -2.18 -4.18 -9.42
N VAL A 104 -1.84 -3.54 -8.30
CA VAL A 104 -2.06 -2.09 -8.13
C VAL A 104 -1.04 -1.45 -7.19
N ILE A 105 -0.63 -0.23 -7.53
CA ILE A 105 0.10 0.68 -6.65
C ILE A 105 -0.74 1.94 -6.50
N VAL A 106 -1.06 2.29 -5.26
CA VAL A 106 -1.71 3.55 -4.90
C VAL A 106 -0.68 4.47 -4.29
N VAL A 107 -0.62 5.72 -4.75
CA VAL A 107 0.20 6.78 -4.16
C VAL A 107 -0.75 7.85 -3.64
N ASP A 108 -0.88 7.96 -2.32
CA ASP A 108 -1.69 8.99 -1.69
C ASP A 108 -0.90 10.29 -1.54
N GLU A 109 -1.59 11.43 -1.64
CA GLU A 109 -0.99 12.77 -1.58
C GLU A 109 0.25 12.91 -2.48
N GLU A 110 0.15 12.52 -3.77
CA GLU A 110 1.32 12.40 -4.67
C GLU A 110 2.20 13.65 -4.75
N HIS A 111 1.59 14.82 -4.55
CA HIS A 111 2.27 16.11 -4.58
C HIS A 111 3.23 16.34 -3.38
N ASP A 112 3.17 15.49 -2.36
CA ASP A 112 3.99 15.58 -1.16
C ASP A 112 5.49 15.42 -1.50
N GLY A 113 6.30 16.35 -0.99
CA GLY A 113 7.74 16.38 -1.25
C GLY A 113 8.52 15.20 -0.69
N SER A 114 7.98 14.46 0.29
CA SER A 114 8.64 13.31 0.91
C SER A 114 8.85 12.12 -0.05
N TYR A 115 8.18 12.12 -1.19
CA TYR A 115 8.42 11.13 -2.24
C TYR A 115 9.68 11.42 -3.08
N LYS A 116 10.27 12.61 -2.99
CA LYS A 116 11.45 13.03 -3.76
C LYS A 116 12.76 12.79 -3.00
#